data_AF-A0A536PR56-F1
#
_entry.id   AF-A0A536PR56-F1
#
_cell.length_a   1.000
_cell.length_b   1.000
_cell.length_c   1.000
_cell.angle_alpha   90.00
_cell.angle_beta   90.00
_cell.angle_gamma   90.00
#
_symmetry.space_group_name_H-M   'P 1'
#
loop_
_entity.id
_entity.type
_entity.pdbx_description
1 polymer ?
#
loop_
_entity_poly.entity_id
_entity_poly.type
_entity_poly.pdbx_seq_one_letter_code
_entity_poly.pdbx_strand_id
1 'polypeptide(L)'
;MSVSDRVIAISVGAFAAVAYLVAGAGLATDYDYFGRLAAAFLAGHWWLDEAPSWLNELIACGDGRWCVVYPPLPAILSLPFVPFVPSAYAQVLASRVAGGASATPLYLALRAYGAPKAWSIAGTLLSAFGT
;
A
#
# COMPACT_ATOMS: atom_id res chain seq x y z
N MET A 1 -26.56 22.28 -5.68
CA MET A 1 -25.96 21.82 -4.41
C MET A 1 -24.47 21.60 -4.65
N SER A 2 -23.57 22.20 -3.87
CA SER A 2 -22.12 21.97 -4.06
C SER A 2 -21.71 20.68 -3.34
N VAL A 3 -20.90 19.84 -4.00
CA VAL A 3 -20.38 18.59 -3.40
C VAL A 3 -19.46 18.94 -2.23
N SER A 4 -19.58 18.20 -1.12
CA SER A 4 -18.76 18.42 0.08
C SER A 4 -17.30 18.00 -0.16
N ASP A 5 -16.37 18.69 0.49
CA ASP A 5 -14.93 18.38 0.38
C ASP A 5 -14.63 16.93 0.81
N ARG A 6 -15.38 16.38 1.78
CA ARG A 6 -15.25 14.97 2.20
C ARG A 6 -15.59 14.00 1.08
N VAL A 7 -16.69 14.24 0.37
CA VAL A 7 -17.11 13.37 -0.75
C VAL A 7 -16.09 13.46 -1.87
N ILE A 8 -15.59 14.65 -2.20
CA ILE A 8 -14.56 14.81 -3.23
C ILE A 8 -13.27 14.06 -2.83
N ALA A 9 -12.82 14.22 -1.59
CA ALA A 9 -11.61 13.55 -1.09
C ALA A 9 -11.69 12.03 -1.24
N ILE A 10 -12.79 11.43 -0.76
CA ILE A 10 -13.03 9.99 -0.83
C ILE A 10 -13.13 9.54 -2.28
N SER A 11 -13.86 10.27 -3.13
CA SER A 11 -14.02 9.93 -4.54
C SER A 11 -12.69 9.95 -5.29
N VAL A 12 -11.84 10.93 -5.05
CA VAL A 12 -10.51 11.02 -5.70
C VAL A 12 -9.60 9.89 -5.21
N GLY A 13 -9.59 9.59 -3.91
CA GLY A 13 -8.82 8.47 -3.36
C GLY A 13 -9.29 7.10 -3.88
N ALA A 14 -10.60 6.88 -3.91
CA ALA A 14 -11.18 5.65 -4.45
C ALA A 14 -10.88 5.51 -5.96
N PHE A 15 -11.02 6.59 -6.72
CA PHE A 15 -10.67 6.61 -8.15
C PHE A 15 -9.20 6.25 -8.38
N ALA A 16 -8.27 6.87 -7.63
CA ALA A 16 -6.84 6.57 -7.73
C ALA A 16 -6.53 5.10 -7.37
N ALA A 17 -7.14 4.59 -6.28
CA ALA A 17 -6.95 3.19 -5.88
C ALA A 17 -7.44 2.22 -6.95
N VAL A 18 -8.63 2.46 -7.53
CA VAL A 18 -9.16 1.64 -8.63
C VAL A 18 -8.26 1.74 -9.85
N ALA A 19 -7.80 2.93 -10.23
CA ALA A 19 -6.90 3.12 -11.36
C ALA A 19 -5.59 2.32 -11.19
N TYR A 20 -4.98 2.36 -9.99
CA TYR A 20 -3.77 1.58 -9.70
C TYR A 20 -4.01 0.07 -9.72
N LEU A 21 -5.15 -0.40 -9.18
CA LEU A 21 -5.52 -1.80 -9.21
C LEU A 21 -5.72 -2.31 -10.65
N VAL A 22 -6.38 -1.53 -11.50
CA VAL A 22 -6.59 -1.87 -12.91
C VAL A 22 -5.28 -1.85 -13.68
N ALA A 23 -4.48 -0.78 -13.54
CA ALA A 23 -3.22 -0.63 -14.26
C ALA A 23 -2.20 -1.71 -13.91
N GLY A 24 -2.20 -2.19 -12.66
CA GLY A 24 -1.28 -3.22 -12.18
C GLY A 24 -1.87 -4.63 -12.14
N ALA A 25 -3.05 -4.88 -12.72
CA ALA A 25 -3.71 -6.17 -12.65
C ALA A 25 -2.78 -7.32 -13.11
N GLY A 26 -2.73 -8.40 -12.32
CA GLY A 26 -1.84 -9.55 -12.59
C GLY A 26 -0.35 -9.35 -12.27
N LEU A 27 0.12 -8.13 -11.99
CA LEU A 27 1.53 -7.89 -11.65
C LEU A 27 1.79 -8.15 -10.15
N ALA A 28 2.84 -8.92 -9.86
CA ALA A 28 3.38 -9.19 -8.54
C ALA A 28 4.79 -8.57 -8.40
N THR A 29 5.35 -8.58 -7.19
CA THR A 29 6.71 -8.09 -6.90
C THR A 29 7.65 -9.25 -6.59
N ASP A 30 8.91 -9.15 -7.03
CA ASP A 30 9.97 -10.07 -6.62
C ASP A 30 10.47 -9.76 -5.19
N TYR A 31 10.24 -8.54 -4.70
CA TYR A 31 10.65 -8.05 -3.38
C TYR A 31 9.52 -8.21 -2.35
N ASP A 32 9.07 -9.45 -2.16
CA ASP A 32 7.88 -9.81 -1.36
C ASP A 32 8.13 -9.91 0.16
N TYR A 33 8.95 -9.01 0.71
CA TYR A 33 9.27 -8.95 2.14
C TYR A 33 8.01 -8.86 3.02
N PHE A 34 7.09 -7.96 2.68
CA PHE A 34 5.91 -7.67 3.50
C PHE A 34 4.79 -8.69 3.30
N GLY A 35 4.66 -9.24 2.08
CA GLY A 35 3.73 -10.32 1.80
C GLY A 35 4.07 -11.58 2.61
N ARG A 36 5.35 -11.95 2.62
CA ARG A 36 5.87 -13.07 3.43
C ARG A 36 5.71 -12.81 4.92
N LEU A 37 6.04 -11.61 5.39
CA LEU A 37 5.86 -11.23 6.79
C LEU A 37 4.37 -11.25 7.21
N ALA A 38 3.47 -10.83 6.33
CA ALA A 38 2.04 -10.92 6.58
C ALA A 38 1.55 -12.38 6.67
N ALA A 39 2.09 -13.27 5.84
CA ALA A 39 1.83 -14.71 5.96
C ALA A 39 2.35 -15.29 7.29
N ALA A 40 3.55 -14.90 7.71
CA ALA A 40 4.11 -15.26 9.02
C ALA A 40 3.23 -14.78 10.18
N PHE A 41 2.74 -13.54 10.13
CA PHE A 41 1.81 -13.01 11.14
C PHE A 41 0.53 -13.84 11.23
N LEU A 42 -0.05 -14.28 10.10
CA LEU A 42 -1.20 -15.18 10.09
C LEU A 42 -0.90 -16.56 10.69
N ALA A 43 0.33 -17.04 10.53
CA ALA A 43 0.83 -18.26 11.16
C ALA A 43 1.21 -18.08 12.65
N GLY A 44 1.09 -16.87 13.20
CA GLY A 44 1.30 -16.58 14.61
C GLY A 44 2.74 -16.22 14.99
N HIS A 45 3.59 -15.89 14.03
CA HIS A 45 4.98 -15.49 14.27
C HIS A 45 5.38 -14.24 13.50
N TRP A 46 6.49 -13.61 13.89
CA TRP A 46 6.95 -12.31 13.35
C TRP A 46 8.27 -12.40 12.58
N TRP A 47 8.74 -13.62 12.29
CA TRP A 47 9.93 -13.92 11.51
C TRP A 47 9.56 -14.76 10.27
N LEU A 48 10.48 -14.89 9.32
CA LEU A 48 10.42 -15.80 8.19
C LEU A 48 11.30 -17.02 8.46
N ASP A 49 10.89 -18.20 7.99
CA ASP A 49 11.65 -19.45 8.19
C ASP A 49 12.71 -19.67 7.10
N GLU A 50 12.69 -18.86 6.04
CA GLU A 50 13.64 -18.90 4.93
C GLU A 50 14.15 -17.50 4.57
N ALA A 51 15.40 -17.44 4.07
CA ALA A 51 16.00 -16.25 3.47
C ALA A 51 16.35 -16.53 2.01
N PRO A 52 15.42 -16.28 1.08
CA PRO A 52 15.70 -16.39 -0.33
C PRO A 52 16.80 -15.42 -0.76
N SER A 53 17.69 -15.84 -1.67
CA SER A 53 18.88 -15.07 -2.06
C SER A 53 18.60 -13.76 -2.80
N TRP A 54 17.35 -13.50 -3.21
CA TRP A 54 16.94 -12.22 -3.81
C TRP A 54 16.41 -11.23 -2.77
N LEU A 55 16.15 -11.68 -1.54
CA LEU A 55 15.73 -10.84 -0.40
C LEU A 55 16.93 -10.51 0.49
N ASN A 56 17.84 -9.71 -0.05
CA ASN A 56 19.17 -9.45 0.53
C ASN A 56 19.17 -8.65 1.84
N GLU A 57 18.03 -8.09 2.26
CA GLU A 57 17.92 -7.25 3.47
C GLU A 57 17.37 -8.02 4.68
N LEU A 58 17.19 -9.33 4.57
CA LEU A 58 16.82 -10.18 5.70
C LEU A 58 18.01 -10.38 6.63
N ILE A 59 17.76 -10.24 7.94
CA ILE A 59 18.77 -10.47 8.97
C ILE A 59 18.42 -11.68 9.82
N ALA A 60 19.43 -12.44 10.24
CA ALA A 60 19.23 -13.51 11.20
C ALA A 60 18.80 -12.93 12.56
N CYS A 61 17.73 -13.48 13.13
CA CYS A 61 17.18 -13.06 14.43
C CYS A 61 16.93 -14.23 15.40
N GLY A 62 17.53 -15.37 15.10
CA GLY A 62 17.48 -16.61 15.86
C GLY A 62 17.78 -17.80 14.96
N ASP A 63 17.90 -18.99 15.55
CA ASP A 63 18.17 -20.21 14.79
C ASP A 63 17.04 -20.49 13.79
N GLY A 64 17.38 -20.47 12.50
CA GLY A 64 16.43 -20.65 11.41
C GLY A 64 15.41 -19.52 11.25
N ARG A 65 15.64 -18.35 11.86
CA ARG A 65 14.70 -17.21 11.82
C ARG A 65 15.30 -16.01 11.11
N TRP A 66 14.56 -15.49 10.16
CA TRP A 66 14.94 -14.34 9.34
C TRP A 66 13.95 -13.20 9.52
N CYS A 67 14.47 -12.02 9.82
CA CYS A 67 13.65 -10.87 10.15
C CYS A 67 13.70 -9.82 9.04
N VAL A 68 12.52 -9.28 8.73
CA VAL A 68 12.37 -8.10 7.88
C VAL A 68 12.72 -6.87 8.72
N VAL A 69 13.70 -6.10 8.27
CA VAL A 69 14.22 -4.93 9.02
C VAL A 69 13.32 -3.69 8.93
N TYR A 70 12.38 -3.68 7.99
CA TYR A 70 11.49 -2.54 7.76
C TYR A 70 10.32 -2.49 8.76
N PRO A 71 9.73 -1.30 8.97
CA PRO A 71 8.51 -1.16 9.77
C PRO A 71 7.37 -2.09 9.28
N PRO A 72 6.58 -2.68 10.18
CA PRO A 72 5.64 -3.76 9.82
C PRO A 72 4.33 -3.29 9.19
N LEU A 73 4.08 -1.97 9.11
CA LEU A 73 2.81 -1.44 8.63
C LEU A 73 2.42 -1.99 7.23
N PRO A 74 3.30 -2.07 6.23
CA PRO A 74 2.93 -2.64 4.93
C PRO A 74 2.53 -4.12 5.02
N ALA A 75 3.14 -4.90 5.92
CA ALA A 75 2.74 -6.29 6.16
C ALA A 75 1.36 -6.36 6.83
N ILE A 76 1.09 -5.49 7.82
CA ILE A 76 -0.23 -5.39 8.47
C ILE A 76 -1.31 -5.03 7.44
N LEU A 77 -1.05 -4.08 6.54
CA LEU A 77 -1.98 -3.73 5.46
C LEU A 77 -2.19 -4.86 4.45
N SER A 78 -1.25 -5.80 4.36
CA SER A 78 -1.33 -6.97 3.48
C SER A 78 -2.14 -8.13 4.08
N LEU A 79 -2.31 -8.18 5.40
CA LEU A 79 -3.01 -9.26 6.11
C LEU A 79 -4.39 -9.62 5.54
N PRO A 80 -5.26 -8.67 5.15
CA PRO A 80 -6.58 -9.01 4.62
C PRO A 80 -6.53 -9.77 3.28
N PHE A 81 -5.41 -9.75 2.56
CA PHE A 81 -5.30 -10.30 1.21
C PHE A 81 -4.57 -11.65 1.18
N VAL A 82 -3.58 -11.86 2.04
CA VAL A 82 -2.75 -13.07 2.07
C VAL A 82 -3.54 -14.39 2.13
N PRO A 83 -4.69 -14.50 2.82
CA PRO A 83 -5.48 -15.75 2.80
C PRO A 83 -6.05 -16.12 1.42
N PHE A 84 -6.14 -15.17 0.49
CA PHE A 84 -6.86 -15.32 -0.77
C PHE A 84 -5.96 -15.31 -2.00
N VAL A 85 -4.74 -14.76 -1.89
CA VAL A 85 -3.81 -14.60 -3.02
C VAL A 85 -2.36 -14.83 -2.57
N PRO A 86 -1.43 -15.11 -3.49
CA PRO A 86 0.00 -15.25 -3.15
C PRO A 86 0.56 -14.03 -2.42
N SER A 87 1.51 -14.25 -1.49
CA SER A 87 2.14 -13.21 -0.67
C SER A 87 2.61 -11.99 -1.47
N ALA A 88 3.35 -12.24 -2.54
CA ALA A 88 3.86 -11.23 -3.45
C ALA A 88 2.74 -10.36 -4.06
N TYR A 89 1.62 -10.98 -4.41
CA TYR A 89 0.47 -10.28 -4.96
C TYR A 89 -0.31 -9.53 -3.86
N ALA A 90 -0.47 -10.12 -2.67
CA ALA A 90 -1.11 -9.49 -1.51
C ALA A 90 -0.45 -8.16 -1.12
N GLN A 91 0.89 -8.14 -1.03
CA GLN A 91 1.67 -6.93 -0.76
C GLN A 91 1.41 -5.84 -1.80
N VAL A 92 1.35 -6.25 -3.07
CA VAL A 92 1.14 -5.32 -4.18
C VAL A 92 -0.29 -4.76 -4.18
N LEU A 93 -1.30 -5.58 -3.85
CA LEU A 93 -2.67 -5.10 -3.65
C LEU A 93 -2.73 -4.07 -2.53
N ALA A 94 -2.12 -4.36 -1.38
CA ALA A 94 -2.06 -3.43 -0.25
C ALA A 94 -1.37 -2.11 -0.63
N SER A 95 -0.25 -2.18 -1.35
CA SER A 95 0.48 -1.00 -1.84
C SER A 95 -0.36 -0.13 -2.77
N ARG A 96 -1.09 -0.74 -3.72
CA ARG A 96 -1.97 0.00 -4.66
C ARG A 96 -3.14 0.65 -3.95
N VAL A 97 -3.79 -0.06 -3.03
CA VAL A 97 -4.89 0.49 -2.22
C VAL A 97 -4.40 1.65 -1.36
N ALA A 98 -3.29 1.47 -0.64
CA ALA A 98 -2.72 2.52 0.21
C ALA A 98 -2.24 3.73 -0.60
N GLY A 99 -1.56 3.48 -1.73
CA GLY A 99 -1.10 4.51 -2.65
C GLY A 99 -2.27 5.36 -3.17
N GLY A 100 -3.34 4.72 -3.66
CA GLY A 100 -4.52 5.44 -4.13
C GLY A 100 -5.25 6.17 -3.01
N ALA A 101 -5.40 5.52 -1.84
CA ALA A 101 -6.03 6.14 -0.66
C ALA A 101 -5.28 7.39 -0.18
N SER A 102 -3.96 7.48 -0.40
CA SER A 102 -3.15 8.66 -0.04
C SER A 102 -3.58 9.97 -0.72
N ALA A 103 -4.31 9.90 -1.83
CA ALA A 103 -4.90 11.07 -2.47
C ALA A 103 -5.98 11.75 -1.60
N THR A 104 -6.65 11.00 -0.72
CA THR A 104 -7.67 11.52 0.21
C THR A 104 -7.08 12.57 1.18
N PRO A 105 -6.07 12.25 2.02
CA PRO A 105 -5.48 13.23 2.92
C PRO A 105 -4.79 14.37 2.16
N LEU A 106 -4.20 14.13 0.98
CA LEU A 106 -3.61 15.20 0.17
C LEU A 106 -4.66 16.24 -0.25
N TYR A 107 -5.81 15.79 -0.78
CA TYR A 107 -6.90 16.70 -1.14
C TYR A 107 -7.36 17.51 0.08
N LEU A 108 -7.58 16.86 1.22
CA LEU A 108 -8.02 17.52 2.45
C LEU A 108 -6.99 18.53 2.95
N ALA A 109 -5.69 18.21 2.86
CA ALA A 109 -4.61 19.11 3.23
C ALA A 109 -4.58 20.36 2.34
N LEU A 110 -4.73 20.20 1.02
CA LEU A 110 -4.82 21.34 0.10
C LEU A 110 -6.04 22.23 0.39
N ARG A 111 -7.18 21.62 0.74
CA ARG A 111 -8.37 22.38 1.15
C ARG A 111 -8.17 23.10 2.48
N ALA A 112 -7.53 22.46 3.45
CA ALA A 112 -7.19 23.07 4.74
C ALA A 112 -6.18 24.22 4.59
N TYR A 113 -5.29 24.15 3.60
CA TYR A 113 -4.36 25.22 3.24
C TYR A 113 -5.04 26.42 2.55
N GLY A 114 -6.32 26.31 2.18
CA GLY A 114 -7.07 27.37 1.51
C GLY A 114 -7.00 27.34 -0.02
N ALA A 115 -6.41 26.30 -0.63
CA ALA A 115 -6.37 26.17 -2.08
C ALA A 115 -7.79 26.02 -2.66
N PRO A 116 -8.14 26.69 -3.77
CA PRO A 116 -9.46 26.53 -4.39
C PRO A 116 -9.72 25.08 -4.81
N LYS A 117 -10.98 24.65 -4.78
CA LYS A 117 -11.38 23.24 -5.07
C LYS A 117 -10.77 22.70 -6.36
N ALA A 118 -10.79 23.47 -7.45
CA ALA A 118 -10.25 23.06 -8.74
C ALA A 118 -8.74 22.74 -8.66
N TRP A 119 -7.97 23.60 -8.00
CA TRP A 119 -6.54 23.41 -7.80
C TRP A 119 -6.23 22.27 -6.83
N SER A 120 -7.06 22.05 -5.81
CA SER A 120 -6.93 20.87 -4.93
C SER A 120 -7.13 19.57 -5.71
N ILE A 121 -8.17 19.50 -6.55
CA ILE A 121 -8.41 18.31 -7.40
C ILE A 121 -7.25 18.12 -8.38
N ALA A 122 -6.87 19.17 -9.12
CA ALA A 122 -5.80 19.10 -10.11
C ALA A 122 -4.46 18.70 -9.48
N GLY A 123 -4.09 19.31 -8.34
CA GLY A 123 -2.86 18.98 -7.62
C GLY A 123 -2.86 17.55 -7.08
N THR A 124 -3.98 17.08 -6.55
CA THR A 124 -4.10 15.69 -6.09
C THR A 124 -4.00 14.69 -7.25
N LEU A 125 -4.68 14.96 -8.38
CA LEU A 125 -4.59 14.09 -9.56
C LEU A 125 -3.18 14.10 -10.17
N LEU A 126 -2.53 15.27 -10.24
CA LEU A 126 -1.14 15.37 -10.71
C LEU A 126 -0.20 14.60 -9.78
N SER A 127 -0.37 14.69 -8.46
CA SER A 127 0.43 13.90 -7.53
C SER A 127 0.17 12.39 -7.66
N ALA A 128 -1.06 11.98 -7.96
CA ALA A 128 -1.40 10.57 -8.10
C ALA A 128 -0.98 9.96 -9.45
N PHE A 129 -0.86 10.74 -10.51
CA PHE A 129 -0.66 10.21 -11.88
C PHE A 129 0.52 10.85 -12.64
N GLY A 130 1.22 11.81 -12.05
CA GLY A 130 2.27 12.59 -12.70
C GLY A 130 3.70 12.11 -12.43
N THR A 131 3.86 10.96 -11.78
CA THR A 131 5.15 10.28 -11.56
C THR A 131 5.37 9.20 -12.60
#